data_AF-A0A2D7XX07-F1
#
_entry.id   AF-A0A2D7XX07-F1
#
_cell.length_a   1.000
_cell.length_b   1.000
_cell.length_c   1.000
_cell.angle_alpha   90.00
_cell.angle_beta   90.00
_cell.angle_gamma   90.00
#
_symmetry.space_group_name_H-M   'P 1'
#
loop_
_entity.id
_entity.type
_entity.pdbx_description
1 polymer ?
#
loop_
_entity_poly.entity_id
_entity_poly.type
_entity_poly.pdbx_seq_one_letter_code
_entity_poly.pdbx_strand_id
1 'polypeptide(L)'
;MCDHLTPEAQFKNADIVVSVLVLATEPSRDHSKDWYGRRYVETDFLVERTWRGGAPSEIRVQHPPKGAAFGIDFEYGTKIVLFASRDEDGYATSACHGDLNGLETSALADWLGVMQSQQPPPIHQFGVME
;
A
#
# COMPACT_ATOMS: atom_id res chain seq x y z
N MET A 1 12.87 14.39 4.61
CA MET A 1 12.02 15.06 3.61
C MET A 1 11.66 14.00 2.59
N CYS A 2 10.39 13.87 2.22
CA CYS A 2 9.98 12.97 1.15
C CYS A 2 9.73 13.77 -0.10
N ASP A 3 10.11 13.23 -1.24
CA ASP A 3 9.87 13.88 -2.51
C ASP A 3 8.36 13.87 -2.79
N HIS A 4 7.84 15.01 -3.25
CA HIS A 4 6.45 15.07 -3.70
C HIS A 4 6.33 14.28 -5.01
N LEU A 5 5.81 13.06 -4.92
CA LEU A 5 5.54 12.21 -6.08
C LEU A 5 4.24 12.64 -6.75
N THR A 6 4.22 12.72 -8.09
CA THR A 6 2.97 12.86 -8.82
C THR A 6 2.10 11.61 -8.64
N PRO A 7 0.77 11.69 -8.78
CA PRO A 7 -0.12 10.52 -8.75
C PRO A 7 0.39 9.35 -9.60
N GLU A 8 0.85 9.62 -10.83
CA GLU A 8 1.37 8.60 -11.74
C GLU A 8 2.66 7.97 -11.23
N ALA A 9 3.54 8.76 -10.60
CA ALA A 9 4.76 8.26 -9.99
C ALA A 9 4.46 7.38 -8.77
N GLN A 10 3.49 7.77 -7.93
CA GLN A 10 3.03 6.95 -6.79
C GLN A 10 2.51 5.59 -7.27
N PHE A 11 1.64 5.61 -8.28
CA PHE A 11 1.11 4.38 -8.89
C PHE A 11 2.20 3.51 -9.53
N LYS A 12 3.21 4.12 -10.15
CA LYS A 12 4.31 3.39 -10.81
C LYS A 12 5.33 2.81 -9.83
N ASN A 13 5.56 3.48 -8.70
CA ASN A 13 6.57 3.09 -7.72
C ASN A 13 6.04 2.07 -6.71
N ALA A 14 4.73 1.97 -6.51
CA ALA A 14 4.13 0.95 -5.65
C ALA A 14 4.23 -0.46 -6.27
N ASP A 15 4.43 -1.48 -5.44
CA ASP A 15 4.37 -2.87 -5.88
C ASP A 15 2.93 -3.36 -5.98
N ILE A 16 2.07 -2.88 -5.06
CA ILE A 16 0.63 -3.09 -5.11
C ILE A 16 -0.12 -1.76 -4.96
N VAL A 17 -1.25 -1.67 -5.68
CA VAL A 17 -2.25 -0.62 -5.50
C VAL A 17 -3.60 -1.29 -5.38
N VAL A 18 -4.21 -1.21 -4.20
CA VAL A 18 -5.39 -1.99 -3.83
C VAL A 18 -6.44 -1.14 -3.11
N SER A 19 -7.71 -1.51 -3.28
CA SER A 19 -8.80 -1.03 -2.43
C SER A 19 -8.90 -1.98 -1.26
N VAL A 20 -8.94 -1.44 -0.04
CA VAL A 20 -8.94 -2.23 1.18
C VAL A 20 -9.92 -1.70 2.21
N LEU A 21 -10.46 -2.62 3.01
CA LEU A 21 -11.14 -2.32 4.28
C LEU A 21 -10.14 -2.45 5.42
N VAL A 22 -10.04 -1.43 6.28
CA VAL A 22 -9.16 -1.44 7.47
C VAL A 22 -9.75 -2.34 8.56
N LEU A 23 -8.99 -3.35 9.03
CA LEU A 23 -9.46 -4.34 10.00
C LEU A 23 -8.88 -4.17 11.41
N ALA A 24 -7.59 -3.95 11.56
CA ALA A 24 -6.98 -3.81 12.89
C ALA A 24 -5.60 -3.19 12.77
N THR A 25 -5.20 -2.40 13.76
CA THR A 25 -3.83 -1.86 13.87
C THR A 25 -3.22 -2.28 15.19
N GLU A 26 -2.07 -2.94 15.13
CA GLU A 26 -1.33 -3.46 16.28
C GLU A 26 0.14 -2.97 16.25
N PRO A 27 0.85 -2.93 17.39
CA PRO A 27 2.30 -2.71 17.38
C PRO A 27 3.01 -3.78 16.56
N SER A 28 4.02 -3.37 15.77
CA SER A 28 4.75 -4.30 14.92
C SER A 28 5.42 -5.43 15.72
N ARG A 29 5.29 -6.67 15.23
CA ARG A 29 5.75 -7.90 15.88
C ARG A 29 7.27 -8.02 15.95
N ASP A 30 7.95 -7.51 14.94
CA ASP A 30 9.42 -7.44 14.86
C ASP A 30 10.03 -6.38 15.82
N HIS A 31 9.17 -5.60 16.49
CA HIS A 31 9.56 -4.46 17.34
C HIS A 31 10.43 -3.41 16.64
N SER A 32 10.33 -3.32 15.31
CA SER A 32 11.04 -2.31 14.51
C SER A 32 10.68 -0.90 14.96
N LYS A 33 11.64 0.01 14.80
CA LYS A 33 11.53 1.40 15.22
C LYS A 33 11.94 2.34 14.09
N ASP A 34 11.24 3.46 13.98
CA ASP A 34 11.64 4.55 13.11
C ASP A 34 12.95 5.19 13.60
N TRP A 35 13.49 6.09 12.79
CA TRP A 35 14.73 6.80 13.12
C TRP A 35 14.65 7.69 14.38
N TYR A 36 13.44 7.94 14.89
CA TYR A 36 13.17 8.61 16.16
C TYR A 36 12.94 7.64 17.33
N GLY A 37 13.10 6.33 17.11
CA GLY A 37 12.93 5.30 18.14
C GLY A 37 11.47 4.92 18.45
N ARG A 38 10.50 5.38 17.65
CA ARG A 38 9.08 5.02 17.79
C ARG A 38 8.81 3.71 17.10
N ARG A 39 8.02 2.84 17.74
CA ARG A 39 7.68 1.54 17.17
C ARG A 39 6.81 1.68 15.93
N TYR A 40 7.11 0.92 14.90
CA TYR A 40 6.19 0.72 13.78
C TYR A 40 4.91 0.03 14.28
N VAL A 41 3.86 0.16 13.47
CA VAL A 41 2.62 -0.58 13.62
C VAL A 41 2.39 -1.43 12.38
N GLU A 42 1.62 -2.48 12.55
CA GLU A 42 1.12 -3.32 11.47
C GLU A 42 -0.39 -3.15 11.42
N THR A 43 -0.92 -2.89 10.23
CA THR A 43 -2.37 -2.82 9.99
C THR A 43 -2.81 -3.96 9.08
N ASP A 44 -3.84 -4.67 9.50
CA ASP A 44 -4.52 -5.71 8.75
C ASP A 44 -5.61 -5.11 7.86
N PHE A 45 -5.68 -5.60 6.64
CA PHE A 45 -6.57 -5.11 5.60
C PHE A 45 -7.23 -6.27 4.87
N LEU A 46 -8.53 -6.12 4.57
CA LEU A 46 -9.23 -6.98 3.61
C LEU A 46 -9.17 -6.32 2.23
N VAL A 47 -8.61 -7.02 1.24
CA VAL A 47 -8.47 -6.55 -0.14
C VAL A 47 -9.78 -6.76 -0.89
N GLU A 48 -10.37 -5.67 -1.39
CA GLU A 48 -11.59 -5.68 -2.19
C GLU A 48 -11.30 -5.67 -3.69
N ARG A 49 -10.23 -4.96 -4.10
CA ARG A 49 -9.87 -4.80 -5.51
C ARG A 49 -8.37 -4.53 -5.66
N THR A 50 -7.80 -4.99 -6.77
CA THR A 50 -6.42 -4.70 -7.14
C THR A 50 -6.37 -3.94 -8.47
N TRP A 51 -5.67 -2.80 -8.49
CA TRP A 51 -5.35 -2.05 -9.70
C TRP A 51 -3.94 -2.32 -10.21
N ARG A 52 -3.02 -2.65 -9.30
CA ARG A 52 -1.62 -2.96 -9.64
C ARG A 52 -1.09 -4.08 -8.76
N GLY A 53 -0.25 -4.93 -9.37
CA GLY A 53 0.39 -6.05 -8.71
C GLY A 53 -0.58 -7.18 -8.38
N GLY A 54 -0.13 -8.12 -7.56
CA GLY A 54 -0.96 -9.19 -6.99
C GLY A 54 -0.92 -9.13 -5.47
N ALA A 55 -2.08 -9.22 -4.85
CA ALA A 55 -2.24 -9.27 -3.40
C ALA A 55 -3.21 -10.40 -3.01
N PRO A 56 -2.95 -11.12 -1.90
CA PRO A 56 -3.93 -12.04 -1.33
C PRO A 56 -5.17 -11.29 -0.80
N SER A 57 -6.22 -12.04 -0.42
CA SER A 57 -7.48 -11.46 0.07
C SER A 57 -7.32 -10.66 1.36
N GLU A 58 -6.36 -11.00 2.20
CA GLU A 58 -6.00 -10.24 3.40
C GLU A 58 -4.50 -9.96 3.38
N ILE A 59 -4.13 -8.72 3.68
CA ILE A 59 -2.73 -8.29 3.77
C ILE A 59 -2.49 -7.60 5.10
N ARG A 60 -1.28 -7.79 5.62
CA ARG A 60 -0.74 -7.01 6.74
C ARG A 60 0.30 -6.05 6.19
N VAL A 61 0.22 -4.80 6.60
CA VAL A 61 1.13 -3.74 6.11
C VAL A 61 1.76 -3.03 7.29
N GLN A 62 3.09 -2.98 7.30
CA GLN A 62 3.86 -2.24 8.27
C GLN A 62 3.93 -0.76 7.88
N HIS A 63 3.75 0.15 8.84
CA HIS A 63 3.91 1.59 8.61
C HIS A 63 4.26 2.35 9.89
N PRO A 64 4.83 3.58 9.79
CA PRO A 64 5.03 4.41 10.95
C PRO A 64 3.67 4.78 11.59
N PRO A 65 3.58 4.84 12.93
CA PRO A 65 2.33 5.16 13.61
C PRO A 65 1.96 6.63 13.45
N LYS A 66 0.70 6.99 13.71
CA LYS A 66 0.26 8.38 13.76
C LYS A 66 1.17 9.23 14.66
N GLY A 67 1.49 10.43 14.19
CA GLY A 67 2.41 11.34 14.89
C GLY A 67 3.88 10.98 14.71
N ALA A 68 4.18 9.86 14.04
CA ALA A 68 5.50 9.60 13.50
C ALA A 68 5.80 10.37 12.22
N ALA A 69 7.09 10.51 11.90
CA ALA A 69 7.47 11.05 10.61
C ALA A 69 6.93 10.13 9.53
N PHE A 70 6.08 10.69 8.68
CA PHE A 70 5.41 9.98 7.58
C PHE A 70 4.46 8.87 8.04
N GLY A 71 3.98 8.97 9.28
CA GLY A 71 2.99 8.05 9.81
C GLY A 71 1.61 8.30 9.23
N ILE A 72 0.91 7.21 8.94
CA ILE A 72 -0.48 7.20 8.49
C ILE A 72 -1.34 6.62 9.61
N ASP A 73 -2.50 7.22 9.81
CA ASP A 73 -3.54 6.70 10.69
C ASP A 73 -4.64 6.12 9.82
N PHE A 74 -4.76 4.80 9.78
CA PHE A 74 -5.83 4.12 9.06
C PHE A 74 -7.00 3.91 10.00
N GLU A 75 -8.13 4.56 9.69
CA GLU A 75 -9.32 4.46 10.53
C GLU A 75 -9.99 3.10 10.35
N TYR A 76 -10.21 2.38 11.45
CA TYR A 76 -10.89 1.08 11.45
C TYR A 76 -12.24 1.14 10.74
N GLY A 77 -12.51 0.15 9.87
CA GLY A 77 -13.77 0.02 9.14
C GLY A 77 -13.92 0.95 7.94
N THR A 78 -12.89 1.73 7.59
CA THR A 78 -12.91 2.60 6.40
C THR A 78 -12.39 1.89 5.15
N LYS A 79 -12.81 2.36 3.97
CA LYS A 79 -12.45 1.79 2.66
C LYS A 79 -11.50 2.72 1.90
N ILE A 80 -10.23 2.39 1.95
CA ILE A 80 -9.17 3.26 1.45
C ILE A 80 -8.44 2.64 0.26
N VAL A 81 -7.75 3.49 -0.51
CA VAL A 81 -6.75 3.06 -1.46
C VAL A 81 -5.41 2.97 -0.75
N LEU A 82 -4.78 1.81 -0.85
CA LEU A 82 -3.46 1.55 -0.30
C LEU A 82 -2.46 1.43 -1.45
N PHE A 83 -1.39 2.22 -1.34
CA PHE A 83 -0.16 2.09 -2.13
C PHE A 83 0.89 1.49 -1.22
N ALA A 84 1.37 0.28 -1.53
CA ALA A 84 2.37 -0.39 -0.70
C ALA A 84 3.51 -0.95 -1.55
N SER A 85 4.69 -0.95 -0.95
CA SER A 85 5.86 -1.67 -1.46
C SER A 85 5.94 -3.04 -0.80
N ARG A 86 6.55 -3.99 -1.49
CA ARG A 86 6.88 -5.31 -0.96
C ARG A 86 8.34 -5.29 -0.47
N ASP A 87 8.58 -5.83 0.70
CA ASP A 87 9.92 -6.12 1.23
C ASP A 87 10.08 -7.62 1.48
N GLU A 88 11.18 -8.03 2.13
CA GLU A 88 11.47 -9.44 2.41
C GLU A 88 10.45 -10.08 3.38
N ASP A 89 9.83 -9.27 4.24
CA ASP A 89 8.98 -9.71 5.35
C ASP A 89 7.48 -9.48 5.10
N GLY A 90 7.12 -8.71 4.06
CA GLY A 90 5.73 -8.50 3.67
C GLY A 90 5.50 -7.22 2.87
N TYR A 91 4.55 -6.42 3.32
CA TYR A 91 4.21 -5.14 2.71
C TYR A 91 4.51 -4.01 3.69
N ALA A 92 5.01 -2.91 3.16
CA ALA A 92 5.26 -1.70 3.91
C ALA A 92 4.68 -0.47 3.20
N THR A 93 4.27 0.51 4.00
CA THR A 93 3.74 1.78 3.49
C THR A 93 4.08 2.96 4.40
N SER A 94 3.93 4.17 3.88
CA SER A 94 4.09 5.42 4.63
C SER A 94 3.42 6.58 3.89
N ALA A 95 3.34 7.75 4.52
CA ALA A 95 2.91 8.97 3.83
C ALA A 95 3.88 9.41 2.71
N CYS A 96 5.10 8.85 2.65
CA CYS A 96 6.05 9.11 1.57
C CYS A 96 5.75 8.32 0.30
N HIS A 97 4.97 7.25 0.40
CA HIS A 97 4.45 6.56 -0.78
C HIS A 97 3.51 7.44 -1.60
N GLY A 98 3.00 8.51 -1.00
CA GLY A 98 2.15 9.48 -1.67
C GLY A 98 1.04 10.03 -0.81
N ASP A 99 0.51 11.17 -1.22
CA ASP A 99 -0.66 11.80 -0.62
C ASP A 99 -1.98 11.07 -0.93
N LEU A 100 -1.99 10.19 -1.93
CA LEU A 100 -3.15 9.37 -2.28
C LEU A 100 -3.35 8.17 -1.36
N ASN A 101 -2.33 7.81 -0.60
CA ASN A 101 -2.33 6.62 0.24
C ASN A 101 -3.16 6.85 1.51
N GLY A 102 -4.20 6.05 1.71
CA GLY A 102 -5.18 6.25 2.78
C GLY A 102 -6.40 7.11 2.39
N LEU A 103 -6.52 7.54 1.13
CA LEU A 103 -7.72 8.22 0.65
C LEU A 103 -8.86 7.23 0.36
N GLU A 104 -10.10 7.71 0.49
CA GLU A 104 -11.31 6.95 0.18
C GLU A 104 -11.31 6.40 -1.24
N THR A 105 -11.67 5.12 -1.39
CA THR A 105 -11.67 4.43 -2.69
C THR A 105 -12.52 5.14 -3.74
N SER A 106 -13.69 5.65 -3.35
CA SER A 106 -14.60 6.32 -4.28
C SER A 106 -14.02 7.60 -4.88
N ALA A 107 -13.08 8.26 -4.21
CA ALA A 107 -12.47 9.49 -4.70
C ALA A 107 -11.46 9.24 -5.84
N LEU A 108 -10.91 8.03 -5.93
CA LEU A 108 -9.80 7.70 -6.83
C LEU A 108 -10.12 6.60 -7.87
N ALA A 109 -11.25 5.91 -7.73
CA ALA A 109 -11.56 4.71 -8.51
C ALA A 109 -11.45 4.90 -10.04
N ASP A 110 -11.97 6.02 -10.57
CA ASP A 110 -11.95 6.31 -12.01
C ASP A 110 -10.53 6.56 -12.51
N TRP A 111 -9.77 7.40 -11.80
CA TRP A 111 -8.37 7.69 -12.14
C TRP A 111 -7.50 6.42 -12.07
N LEU A 112 -7.70 5.59 -11.04
CA LEU A 112 -7.00 4.30 -10.92
C LEU A 112 -7.35 3.33 -12.05
N GLY A 113 -8.61 3.33 -12.51
CA GLY A 113 -9.04 2.56 -13.68
C GLY A 113 -8.30 2.99 -14.95
N VAL A 114 -8.10 4.30 -15.15
CA VAL A 114 -7.31 4.84 -16.27
C VAL A 114 -5.85 4.41 -16.14
N MET A 115 -5.24 4.53 -14.96
CA MET A 115 -3.85 4.13 -14.74
C MET A 115 -3.61 2.64 -14.98
N GLN A 116 -4.52 1.77 -14.52
CA GLN A 116 -4.46 0.33 -14.76
C GLN A 116 -4.50 0.00 -16.25
N SER A 117 -5.33 0.71 -17.03
CA SER A 117 -5.47 0.48 -18.48
C SER A 117 -4.21 0.82 -19.28
N GLN A 118 -3.32 1.64 -18.72
CA GLN A 118 -2.04 2.04 -19.33
C GLN A 118 -0.90 1.08 -18.98
N GLN A 119 -1.11 0.09 -18.13
CA GLN A 119 -0.07 -0.88 -17.80
C GLN A 119 0.12 -1.88 -18.96
N PRO A 120 1.37 -2.23 -19.30
CA PRO A 120 1.59 -3.34 -20.23
C PRO A 120 0.96 -4.60 -19.66
N PRO A 121 0.36 -5.47 -20.50
CA PRO A 121 -0.18 -6.73 -20.03
C PRO A 121 0.93 -7.57 -19.38
N PRO A 122 0.61 -8.37 -18.34
CA PRO A 122 1.59 -9.23 -17.71
C PRO A 122 2.20 -10.19 -18.76
N ILE A 123 3.54 -10.19 -18.88
CA ILE A 123 4.24 -11.12 -19.76
C ILE A 123 4.25 -12.48 -19.07
N HIS A 124 3.39 -13.39 -19.51
CA HIS A 124 3.43 -14.78 -19.09
C HIS A 124 4.54 -15.51 -19.85
N GLN A 125 5.66 -15.80 -19.18
CA GLN A 125 6.65 -16.75 -19.72
C GLN A 125 6.15 -18.17 -19.47
N PHE A 126 5.55 -18.78 -20.48
CA PHE A 126 5.28 -20.20 -20.46
C PHE A 126 6.60 -20.92 -20.75
N GLY A 127 7.21 -21.50 -19.70
CA GLY A 127 8.36 -22.37 -19.88
C GLY A 127 7.96 -23.57 -20.74
N VAL A 128 8.62 -23.73 -21.89
CA VAL A 128 8.54 -24.98 -22.65
C VAL A 128 9.33 -26.00 -21.84
N MET A 129 8.66 -26.99 -21.27
CA MET A 129 9.34 -28.13 -20.67
C MET A 129 9.92 -28.95 -21.83
N GLU A 130 11.25 -29.05 -21.89
CA GLU A 130 11.97 -30.05 -22.70
C GLU A 130 11.91 -31.43 -22.03
#